data_AF-A0A0Q5ZGA0-F1
#
_entry.id   AF-A0A0Q5ZGA0-F1
#
_cell.length_a   1.000
_cell.length_b   1.000
_cell.length_c   1.000
_cell.angle_alpha   90.00
_cell.angle_beta   90.00
_cell.angle_gamma   90.00
#
_symmetry.space_group_name_H-M   'P 1'
#
loop_
_entity.id
_entity.type
_entity.pdbx_description
1 polymer ?
#
loop_
_entity_poly.entity_id
_entity_poly.type
_entity_poly.pdbx_seq_one_letter_code
_entity_poly.pdbx_strand_id
1 'polypeptide(L)'
;MHHDAWGVLIALPCLLLYGFLYYIFLGDNFRLGFVMIFTGLCFGTIVLIIKKSSRNISIWFSEQYMFIESDGKQQKYLKDDISGFYSYDYETTSVLLKKSLIKIKFEFTDGKIIYLNDSGYRNKYDDEKGSVLKSLIQTTQSELGFKKVKSIGMSNKYWYSKPK
;
A
#
# COMPACT_ATOMS: atom_id res chain seq x y z
N MET A 1 13.21 -4.14 1.32
CA MET A 1 13.27 -2.98 0.41
C MET A 1 13.88 -3.40 -0.92
N HIS A 2 13.11 -3.94 -1.86
CA HIS A 2 13.62 -4.27 -3.21
C HIS A 2 12.56 -4.18 -4.33
N HIS A 3 11.32 -3.78 -4.03
CA HIS A 3 10.24 -3.76 -5.01
C HIS A 3 10.23 -2.48 -5.87
N ASP A 4 10.68 -1.34 -5.34
CA ASP A 4 10.67 -0.06 -6.09
C ASP A 4 11.70 -0.05 -7.23
N ALA A 5 12.85 -0.72 -7.05
CA ALA A 5 13.90 -0.80 -8.07
C ALA A 5 13.47 -1.63 -9.30
N TRP A 6 12.67 -2.69 -9.09
CA TRP A 6 12.16 -3.54 -10.19
C TRP A 6 11.14 -2.81 -11.05
N GLY A 7 10.27 -2.00 -10.44
CA GLY A 7 9.31 -1.17 -11.17
C GLY A 7 10.01 -0.16 -12.08
N VAL A 8 11.08 0.48 -11.59
CA VAL A 8 11.88 1.43 -12.38
C VAL A 8 12.67 0.70 -13.48
N LEU A 9 13.25 -0.47 -13.19
CA LEU A 9 13.99 -1.27 -14.18
C LEU A 9 13.12 -1.80 -15.33
N ILE A 10 11.82 -1.93 -15.13
CA ILE A 10 10.87 -2.31 -16.21
C ILE A 10 10.30 -1.05 -16.87
N ALA A 11 9.90 -0.05 -16.09
CA ALA A 11 9.29 1.17 -16.60
C ALA A 11 10.26 2.00 -17.46
N LEU A 12 11.53 2.09 -17.06
CA LEU A 12 12.55 2.89 -17.76
C LEU A 12 12.84 2.37 -19.19
N PRO A 13 13.15 1.08 -19.42
CA PRO A 13 13.32 0.58 -20.79
C PRO A 13 12.01 0.59 -21.57
N CYS A 14 10.84 0.42 -20.93
CA CYS A 14 9.56 0.62 -21.62
C CYS A 14 9.38 2.08 -22.09
N LEU A 15 9.74 3.07 -21.27
CA LEU A 15 9.69 4.49 -21.64
C LEU A 15 10.74 4.87 -22.69
N LEU A 16 11.94 4.29 -22.63
CA LEU A 16 13.00 4.51 -23.62
C LEU A 16 12.67 3.87 -24.97
N LEU A 17 12.19 2.62 -24.97
CA LEU A 17 11.67 1.95 -26.17
C LEU A 17 10.50 2.75 -26.75
N TYR A 18 9.67 3.33 -25.89
CA TYR A 18 8.54 4.17 -26.28
C TYR A 18 8.98 5.50 -26.92
N GLY A 19 9.94 6.21 -26.32
CA GLY A 19 10.53 7.41 -26.91
C GLY A 19 11.23 7.13 -28.24
N PHE A 20 11.89 5.98 -28.36
CA PHE A 20 12.52 5.51 -29.59
C PHE A 20 11.50 5.18 -30.69
N LEU A 21 10.42 4.47 -30.35
CA LEU A 21 9.32 4.20 -31.28
C LEU A 21 8.62 5.49 -31.71
N TYR A 22 8.40 6.44 -30.79
CA TYR A 22 7.87 7.76 -31.12
C TYR A 22 8.76 8.51 -32.12
N TYR A 23 10.08 8.53 -31.89
CA TYR A 23 11.05 9.18 -32.78
C TYR A 23 11.07 8.53 -34.18
N ILE A 24 11.04 7.20 -34.26
CA ILE A 24 11.05 6.46 -35.54
C ILE A 24 9.75 6.63 -36.33
N PHE A 25 8.59 6.60 -35.66
CA PHE A 25 7.30 6.61 -36.36
C PHE A 25 6.77 8.01 -36.68
N LEU A 26 7.17 9.07 -35.96
CA LEU A 26 6.44 10.34 -35.98
C LEU A 26 7.24 11.61 -36.29
N GLY A 27 8.58 11.55 -36.43
CA GLY A 27 9.46 12.64 -36.90
C GLY A 27 8.79 13.99 -37.28
N ASP A 28 8.67 14.29 -38.57
CA ASP A 28 8.09 15.56 -39.06
C ASP A 28 6.54 15.58 -39.16
N ASN A 29 5.86 14.47 -38.87
CA ASN A 29 4.41 14.31 -39.08
C ASN A 29 3.66 14.08 -37.76
N PHE A 30 3.87 14.98 -36.80
CA PHE A 30 3.21 14.94 -35.50
C PHE A 30 1.68 14.89 -35.63
N ARG A 31 1.07 13.81 -35.12
CA ARG A 31 -0.39 13.70 -34.97
C ARG A 31 -0.75 13.39 -33.53
N LEU A 32 -1.36 14.37 -32.87
CA LEU A 32 -1.81 14.31 -31.49
C LEU A 32 -2.66 13.06 -31.17
N GLY A 33 -3.46 12.60 -32.14
CA GLY A 33 -4.27 11.38 -32.00
C GLY A 33 -3.46 10.12 -31.70
N PHE A 34 -2.30 9.94 -32.35
CA PHE A 34 -1.43 8.80 -32.06
C PHE A 34 -0.85 8.93 -30.64
N VAL A 35 -0.36 10.11 -30.27
CA VAL A 35 0.18 10.36 -28.93
C VAL A 35 -0.85 10.03 -27.83
N MET A 36 -2.11 10.39 -28.02
CA MET A 36 -3.18 10.07 -27.07
C MET A 36 -3.45 8.56 -26.96
N ILE A 37 -3.53 7.86 -28.10
CA ILE A 37 -3.72 6.38 -28.12
C ILE A 37 -2.55 5.69 -27.42
N PHE A 38 -1.33 6.08 -27.77
CA PHE A 38 -0.10 5.50 -27.22
C PHE A 38 0.05 5.78 -25.72
N THR A 39 -0.29 6.99 -25.27
CA THR A 39 -0.32 7.34 -23.84
C THR A 39 -1.35 6.48 -23.09
N GLY A 40 -2.53 6.27 -23.67
CA GLY A 40 -3.55 5.39 -23.11
C GLY A 40 -3.06 3.94 -22.94
N LEU A 41 -2.32 3.41 -23.93
CA LEU A 41 -1.72 2.08 -23.85
C LEU A 41 -0.66 2.00 -22.74
N CYS A 42 0.21 3.01 -22.60
CA CYS A 42 1.19 3.08 -21.51
C CYS A 42 0.53 3.11 -20.13
N PHE A 43 -0.50 3.95 -19.94
CA PHE A 43 -1.24 3.95 -18.68
C PHE A 43 -1.91 2.60 -18.42
N GLY A 44 -2.50 1.99 -19.45
CA GLY A 44 -3.11 0.67 -19.37
C GLY A 44 -2.14 -0.40 -18.90
N THR A 45 -0.94 -0.47 -19.49
CA THR A 45 0.07 -1.47 -19.11
C THR A 45 0.59 -1.28 -17.70
N ILE A 46 0.84 -0.03 -17.27
CA ILE A 46 1.23 0.29 -15.89
C ILE A 46 0.16 -0.18 -14.90
N VAL A 47 -1.13 0.13 -15.17
CA VAL A 47 -2.24 -0.30 -14.31
C VAL A 47 -2.32 -1.82 -14.22
N LEU A 48 -2.14 -2.53 -15.34
CA LEU A 48 -2.15 -4.00 -15.37
C LEU A 48 -0.98 -4.60 -14.57
N ILE A 49 0.22 -4.04 -14.70
CA ILE A 49 1.41 -4.47 -13.95
C ILE A 49 1.18 -4.28 -12.45
N ILE A 50 0.70 -3.10 -12.04
CA ILE A 50 0.40 -2.80 -10.63
C ILE A 50 -0.64 -3.79 -10.09
N LYS A 51 -1.72 -4.04 -10.83
CA LYS A 51 -2.77 -4.97 -10.42
C LYS A 51 -2.25 -6.41 -10.30
N LYS A 52 -1.40 -6.86 -11.24
CA LYS A 52 -0.79 -8.20 -11.21
C LYS A 52 0.24 -8.35 -10.08
N SER A 53 0.90 -7.26 -9.69
CA SER A 53 1.84 -7.24 -8.57
C SER A 53 1.15 -7.11 -7.21
N SER A 54 -0.19 -6.96 -7.16
CA SER A 54 -0.94 -6.95 -5.91
C SER A 54 -0.87 -8.31 -5.25
N ARG A 55 -0.62 -8.31 -3.95
CA ARG A 55 -0.43 -9.53 -3.15
C ARG A 55 -1.50 -9.62 -2.09
N ASN A 56 -1.92 -10.84 -1.78
CA ASN A 56 -2.69 -11.10 -0.59
C ASN A 56 -1.73 -11.16 0.60
N ILE A 57 -2.08 -10.45 1.66
CA ILE A 57 -1.29 -10.41 2.89
C ILE A 57 -2.18 -10.93 4.01
N SER A 58 -1.72 -11.99 4.66
CA SER A 58 -2.36 -12.53 5.86
C SER A 58 -1.55 -12.10 7.07
N ILE A 59 -2.24 -11.56 8.07
CA ILE A 59 -1.64 -11.16 9.35
C ILE A 59 -2.38 -11.90 10.46
N TRP A 60 -1.63 -12.58 11.31
CA TRP A 60 -2.19 -13.24 12.48
C TRP A 60 -1.21 -13.18 13.63
N PHE A 61 -1.71 -13.47 14.83
CA PHE A 61 -0.97 -13.38 16.06
C PHE A 61 -0.97 -14.73 16.78
N SER A 62 0.13 -15.05 17.45
CA SER A 62 0.19 -16.08 18.50
C SER A 62 0.50 -15.40 19.83
N GLU A 63 0.71 -16.17 20.90
CA GLU A 63 1.00 -15.60 22.23
C GLU A 63 2.13 -14.55 22.20
N GLN A 64 3.27 -14.87 21.56
CA GLN A 64 4.47 -14.03 21.57
C GLN A 64 4.80 -13.36 20.23
N TYR A 65 4.17 -13.78 19.13
CA TYR A 65 4.59 -13.38 17.80
C TYR A 65 3.45 -12.81 16.95
N MET A 66 3.81 -11.87 16.09
CA MET A 66 3.04 -11.46 14.93
C MET A 66 3.63 -12.14 13.69
N PHE A 67 2.75 -12.68 12.84
CA PHE A 67 3.12 -13.28 11.57
C PHE A 67 2.54 -12.47 10.43
N ILE A 68 3.35 -12.27 9.40
CA ILE A 68 2.93 -11.65 8.14
C ILE A 68 3.31 -12.61 7.03
N GLU A 69 2.32 -13.07 6.27
CA GLU A 69 2.51 -13.93 5.10
C GLU A 69 2.13 -13.21 3.82
N SER A 70 2.98 -13.34 2.81
CA SER A 70 2.72 -12.87 1.45
C SER A 70 3.26 -13.89 0.45
N ASP A 71 2.40 -14.35 -0.46
CA ASP A 71 2.74 -15.32 -1.52
C ASP A 71 3.44 -16.60 -0.99
N GLY A 72 2.94 -17.16 0.12
CA GLY A 72 3.50 -18.36 0.75
C GLY A 72 4.80 -18.13 1.53
N LYS A 73 5.30 -16.89 1.59
CA LYS A 73 6.47 -16.53 2.42
C LYS A 73 6.00 -15.91 3.72
N GLN A 74 6.24 -16.64 4.82
CA GLN A 74 5.93 -16.21 6.17
C GLN A 74 7.11 -15.47 6.79
N GLN A 75 6.82 -14.32 7.41
CA GLN A 75 7.75 -13.57 8.24
C GLN A 75 7.21 -13.55 9.66
N LYS A 76 8.11 -13.79 10.63
CA LYS A 76 7.80 -13.88 12.04
C LYS A 76 8.45 -12.72 12.79
N TYR A 77 7.69 -12.10 13.69
CA TYR A 77 8.08 -10.92 14.45
C TYR A 77 7.71 -11.10 15.91
N LEU A 78 8.62 -10.81 16.84
CA LEU A 78 8.25 -10.74 18.26
C LEU A 78 7.32 -9.54 18.48
N LYS A 79 6.27 -9.73 19.27
CA LYS A 79 5.33 -8.64 19.60
C LYS A 79 6.03 -7.50 20.34
N ASP A 80 6.97 -7.82 21.22
CA ASP A 80 7.71 -6.83 22.00
C ASP A 80 8.69 -6.00 21.16
N ASP A 81 9.08 -6.48 19.99
CA ASP A 81 9.91 -5.73 19.05
C ASP A 81 9.10 -4.70 18.25
N ILE A 82 7.77 -4.72 18.32
CA ILE A 82 6.92 -3.75 17.63
C ILE A 82 6.80 -2.51 18.53
N SER A 83 7.32 -1.38 18.06
CA SER A 83 7.27 -0.11 18.81
C SER A 83 5.93 0.60 18.66
N GLY A 84 5.28 0.40 17.51
CA GLY A 84 3.96 0.92 17.22
C GLY A 84 3.57 0.69 15.78
N PHE A 85 2.37 1.12 15.44
CA PHE A 85 1.94 1.17 14.05
C PHE A 85 1.15 2.43 13.74
N TYR A 86 1.20 2.79 12.47
CA TYR A 86 0.44 3.88 11.90
C TYR A 86 -0.67 3.30 11.01
N SER A 87 -1.87 3.85 11.07
CA SER A 87 -2.98 3.48 10.20
C SER A 87 -3.99 4.61 10.04
N TYR A 88 -4.85 4.52 9.03
CA TYR A 88 -6.14 5.19 9.07
C TYR A 88 -7.00 4.64 10.22
N ASP A 89 -7.88 5.48 10.75
CA ASP A 89 -8.93 5.07 11.68
C ASP A 89 -10.14 4.54 10.91
N TYR A 90 -10.11 3.23 10.64
CA TYR A 90 -11.19 2.53 9.95
C TYR A 90 -12.46 2.38 10.80
N GLU A 91 -12.43 2.79 12.07
CA GLU A 91 -13.59 2.80 12.97
C GLU A 91 -14.41 4.09 12.86
N THR A 92 -13.94 5.08 12.09
CA THR A 92 -14.63 6.37 11.97
C THR A 92 -16.06 6.20 11.42
N THR A 93 -17.00 6.90 12.04
CA THR A 93 -18.40 6.96 11.58
C THR A 93 -18.62 8.09 10.57
N SER A 94 -17.64 8.99 10.41
CA SER A 94 -17.73 10.12 9.47
C SER A 94 -17.62 9.63 8.03
N VAL A 95 -18.68 9.84 7.25
CA VAL A 95 -18.74 9.46 5.82
C VAL A 95 -17.61 10.11 5.00
N LEU A 96 -17.22 11.35 5.34
CA LEU A 96 -16.15 12.07 4.66
C LEU A 96 -14.75 11.49 4.94
N LEU A 97 -14.58 10.82 6.08
CA LEU A 97 -13.31 10.28 6.54
C LEU A 97 -13.21 8.76 6.40
N LYS A 98 -14.32 8.09 6.08
CA LYS A 98 -14.38 6.64 5.83
C LYS A 98 -13.46 6.29 4.66
N LYS A 99 -12.56 5.34 4.87
CA LYS A 99 -11.60 4.85 3.86
C LYS A 99 -11.54 3.33 3.92
N SER A 100 -11.47 2.69 2.76
CA SER A 100 -11.15 1.26 2.60
C SER A 100 -9.77 1.06 1.93
N LEU A 101 -8.96 2.12 1.89
CA LEU A 101 -7.58 2.09 1.39
C LEU A 101 -6.65 1.56 2.47
N ILE A 102 -5.86 0.55 2.14
CA ILE A 102 -4.82 0.03 3.03
C ILE A 102 -3.68 1.06 3.11
N LYS A 103 -3.41 1.57 4.31
CA LYS A 103 -2.20 2.37 4.59
C LYS A 103 -1.74 2.12 6.01
N ILE A 104 -1.08 0.99 6.22
CA ILE A 104 -0.60 0.54 7.52
C ILE A 104 0.93 0.52 7.50
N LYS A 105 1.55 1.06 8.54
CA LYS A 105 3.01 1.02 8.73
C LYS A 105 3.29 0.48 10.12
N PHE A 106 3.95 -0.67 10.21
CA PHE A 106 4.50 -1.18 11.47
C PHE A 106 5.93 -0.69 11.64
N GLU A 107 6.26 -0.21 12.83
CA GLU A 107 7.60 0.22 13.20
C GLU A 107 8.11 -0.70 14.31
N PHE A 108 9.38 -1.06 14.22
CA PHE A 108 10.05 -1.94 15.15
C PHE A 108 11.07 -1.18 15.99
N THR A 109 11.43 -1.74 17.13
CA THR A 109 12.40 -1.18 18.09
C THR A 109 13.80 -1.03 17.50
N ASP A 110 14.16 -1.91 16.55
CA ASP A 110 15.42 -1.87 15.79
C ASP A 110 15.41 -0.86 14.63
N GLY A 111 14.32 -0.11 14.46
CA GLY A 111 14.13 0.83 13.35
C GLY A 111 13.69 0.20 12.04
N LYS A 112 13.47 -1.13 11.98
CA LYS A 112 12.85 -1.78 10.82
C LYS A 112 11.44 -1.26 10.64
N ILE A 113 11.01 -1.17 9.38
CA ILE A 113 9.66 -0.71 9.03
C ILE A 113 9.03 -1.66 8.02
N ILE A 114 7.76 -2.00 8.24
CA ILE A 114 6.93 -2.74 7.29
C ILE A 114 5.80 -1.84 6.82
N TYR A 115 5.69 -1.68 5.50
CA TYR A 115 4.62 -0.92 4.87
C TYR A 115 3.65 -1.85 4.18
N LEU A 116 2.37 -1.63 4.45
CA LEU A 116 1.25 -2.27 3.79
C LEU A 116 0.42 -1.17 3.15
N ASN A 117 0.53 -1.05 1.83
CA ASN A 117 -0.16 -0.02 1.07
C ASN A 117 -1.01 -0.68 -0.01
N ASP A 118 -2.19 -0.10 -0.23
CA ASP A 118 -3.00 -0.45 -1.37
C ASP A 118 -2.33 0.04 -2.66
N SER A 119 -2.46 -0.77 -3.71
CA SER A 119 -2.01 -0.42 -5.06
C SER A 119 -3.08 0.36 -5.82
N GLY A 120 -4.34 0.29 -5.37
CA GLY A 120 -5.48 0.95 -6.00
C GLY A 120 -5.58 2.43 -5.67
N TYR A 121 -5.87 3.25 -6.68
CA TYR A 121 -6.27 4.66 -6.52
C TYR A 121 -7.79 4.83 -6.34
N ARG A 122 -8.55 3.74 -6.18
CA ARG A 122 -10.01 3.79 -6.08
C ARG A 122 -10.43 4.47 -4.78
N ASN A 123 -11.09 5.62 -4.91
CA ASN A 123 -11.68 6.37 -3.80
C ASN A 123 -13.05 5.85 -3.34
N LYS A 124 -13.63 4.86 -4.03
CA LYS A 124 -14.92 4.29 -3.63
C LYS A 124 -14.72 3.39 -2.41
N TYR A 125 -15.45 3.70 -1.34
CA TYR A 125 -15.47 2.88 -0.14
C TYR A 125 -16.03 1.48 -0.45
N ASP A 126 -15.42 0.48 0.17
CA ASP A 126 -15.78 -0.94 0.06
C ASP A 126 -16.08 -1.42 1.47
N ASP A 127 -17.32 -1.85 1.71
CA ASP A 127 -17.81 -2.22 3.04
C ASP A 127 -17.16 -3.52 3.57
N GLU A 128 -16.94 -4.51 2.70
CA GLU A 128 -16.30 -5.76 3.08
C GLU A 128 -14.84 -5.50 3.47
N LYS A 129 -14.10 -4.81 2.59
CA LYS A 129 -12.70 -4.45 2.85
C LYS A 129 -12.55 -3.56 4.08
N GLY A 130 -13.46 -2.60 4.25
CA GLY A 130 -13.47 -1.72 5.42
C GLY A 130 -13.73 -2.48 6.73
N SER A 131 -14.63 -3.46 6.71
CA SER A 131 -14.88 -4.34 7.86
C SER A 131 -13.65 -5.17 8.24
N VAL A 132 -12.97 -5.76 7.25
CA VAL A 132 -11.71 -6.50 7.45
C VAL A 132 -10.62 -5.59 8.03
N LEU A 133 -10.46 -4.37 7.49
CA LEU A 133 -9.47 -3.42 7.99
C LEU A 133 -9.78 -2.94 9.42
N LYS A 134 -11.06 -2.72 9.73
CA LYS A 134 -11.50 -2.43 11.10
C LYS A 134 -11.13 -3.56 12.05
N SER A 135 -11.49 -4.80 11.71
CA SER A 135 -11.17 -5.97 12.52
C SER A 135 -9.66 -6.12 12.71
N LEU A 136 -8.86 -5.94 11.64
CA LEU A 136 -7.40 -6.00 11.72
C LEU A 136 -6.84 -5.00 12.74
N ILE A 137 -7.29 -3.74 12.72
CA ILE A 137 -6.81 -2.71 13.66
C ILE A 137 -7.26 -3.00 15.10
N GLN A 138 -8.48 -3.50 15.29
CA GLN A 138 -8.96 -3.92 16.62
C GLN A 138 -8.15 -5.09 17.17
N THR A 139 -7.96 -6.14 16.38
CA THR A 139 -7.13 -7.29 16.75
C THR A 139 -5.70 -6.87 17.03
N THR A 140 -5.10 -6.03 16.19
CA THR A 140 -3.72 -5.54 16.40
C THR A 140 -3.59 -4.73 17.69
N GLN A 141 -4.56 -3.86 18.00
CA GLN A 141 -4.56 -3.12 19.27
C GLN A 141 -4.66 -4.06 20.47
N SER A 142 -5.55 -5.05 20.40
CA SER A 142 -5.73 -6.04 21.47
C SER A 142 -4.49 -6.91 21.69
N GLU A 143 -3.95 -7.48 20.61
CA GLU A 143 -2.83 -8.43 20.64
C GLU A 143 -1.50 -7.78 21.05
N LEU A 144 -1.33 -6.47 20.78
CA LEU A 144 -0.13 -5.71 21.13
C LEU A 144 -0.30 -4.82 22.38
N GLY A 145 -1.51 -4.72 22.92
CA GLY A 145 -1.83 -3.79 24.01
C GLY A 145 -1.66 -2.32 23.62
N PHE A 146 -1.86 -1.99 22.35
CA PHE A 146 -1.69 -0.63 21.82
C PHE A 146 -3.00 0.15 21.86
N LYS A 147 -2.87 1.47 22.01
CA LYS A 147 -3.99 2.41 21.94
C LYS A 147 -3.71 3.49 20.92
N LYS A 148 -4.75 4.17 20.45
CA LYS A 148 -4.65 5.38 19.64
C LYS A 148 -4.01 6.49 20.50
N VAL A 149 -2.75 6.86 20.22
CA VAL A 149 -1.97 7.81 21.05
C VAL A 149 -1.89 9.20 20.41
N LYS A 150 -1.72 9.28 19.09
CA LYS A 150 -1.49 10.57 18.41
C LYS A 150 -2.18 10.63 17.05
N SER A 151 -2.90 11.72 16.80
CA SER A 151 -3.37 12.07 15.46
C SER A 151 -2.23 12.64 14.61
N ILE A 152 -2.16 12.26 13.34
CA ILE A 152 -1.15 12.74 12.41
C ILE A 152 -1.82 13.64 11.36
N GLY A 153 -1.60 14.95 11.53
CA GLY A 153 -2.15 16.01 10.68
C GLY A 153 -3.66 16.22 10.87
N MET A 154 -4.32 16.87 9.89
CA MET A 154 -5.78 17.07 9.86
C MET A 154 -6.54 15.87 9.27
N SER A 155 -5.93 14.70 9.29
CA SER A 155 -6.42 13.52 8.59
C SER A 155 -6.80 12.41 9.56
N ASN A 156 -7.70 11.52 9.14
CA ASN A 156 -8.18 10.35 9.90
C ASN A 156 -7.10 9.26 10.06
N LYS A 157 -5.89 9.66 10.46
CA LYS A 157 -4.67 8.86 10.53
C LYS A 157 -4.08 8.98 11.92
N TYR A 158 -3.68 7.85 12.47
CA TYR A 158 -3.24 7.78 13.85
C TYR A 158 -2.00 6.92 14.01
N TRP A 159 -1.23 7.26 15.03
CA TRP A 159 -0.21 6.42 15.62
C TRP A 159 -0.80 5.64 16.79
N TYR A 160 -0.51 4.34 16.81
CA TYR A 160 -0.93 3.40 17.82
C TYR A 160 0.32 2.80 18.47
N SER A 161 0.41 2.87 19.80
CA SER A 161 1.51 2.32 20.57
C SER A 161 1.07 1.99 21.99
N LYS A 162 1.96 1.42 22.79
CA LYS A 162 1.72 1.28 24.24
C LYS A 162 1.41 2.66 24.83
N PRO A 163 0.38 2.79 25.67
CA PRO A 163 0.14 4.03 26.42
C PRO A 163 1.35 4.30 27.32
N LYS A 164 1.75 5.56 27.41
CA LYS A 164 2.76 6.01 28.39
C LYS A 164 2.23 5.89 29.80
#